data_AF-A0A966LIF3-F1
#
_entry.id   AF-A0A966LIF3-F1
#
_cell.length_a   1.000
_cell.length_b   1.000
_cell.length_c   1.000
_cell.angle_alpha   90.00
_cell.angle_beta   90.00
_cell.angle_gamma   90.00
#
_symmetry.space_group_name_H-M   'P 1'
#
loop_
_entity.id
_entity.type
_entity.pdbx_description
1 polymer ?
#
loop_
_entity_poly.entity_id
_entity_poly.type
_entity_poly.pdbx_seq_one_letter_code
_entity_poly.pdbx_strand_id
1 'polypeptide(L)'
;MTSSTPLFASINTKDRRSLKKEAAAMTADQKAARLETIRARVEEIKSIDKSTLSRSEKKALKKELREMNREARTMRGGVYLSVGAIIIIILVLILIL
;
A
#
# COMPACT_ATOMS: atom_id res chain seq x y z
N MET A 1 23.51 1.45 37.71
CA MET A 1 23.64 1.81 36.28
C MET A 1 22.50 1.13 35.54
N THR A 2 21.36 1.80 35.45
CA THR A 2 20.14 1.26 34.82
C THR A 2 20.23 1.53 33.32
N SER A 3 20.62 0.51 32.55
CA SER A 3 20.54 0.55 31.10
C SER A 3 19.08 0.38 30.68
N SER A 4 18.35 1.49 30.62
CA SER A 4 17.06 1.58 29.97
C SER A 4 17.25 1.33 28.47
N THR A 5 16.97 0.11 28.04
CA THR A 5 16.83 -0.22 26.62
C THR A 5 15.63 0.55 26.07
N PRO A 6 15.78 1.39 25.04
CA PRO A 6 14.64 2.11 24.48
C PRO A 6 13.69 1.12 23.78
N LEU A 7 12.46 1.08 24.29
CA LEU A 7 11.30 0.32 23.81
C LEU A 7 10.77 0.81 22.44
N PHE A 8 11.64 1.30 21.55
CA PHE A 8 11.27 1.93 20.28
C PHE A 8 11.47 1.04 19.04
N ALA A 9 11.79 -0.25 19.21
CA ALA A 9 12.08 -1.16 18.10
C ALA A 9 10.87 -1.99 17.60
N SER A 10 9.64 -1.51 17.77
CA SER A 10 8.46 -2.14 17.14
C SER A 10 7.51 -1.10 16.54
N ILE A 11 8.06 -0.22 15.71
CA ILE A 11 7.24 0.51 14.73
C ILE A 11 6.89 -0.45 13.60
N ASN A 12 5.78 -1.17 13.84
CA ASN A 12 4.89 -1.86 12.92
C ASN A 12 5.20 -1.58 11.44
N THR A 13 6.05 -2.41 10.85
CA THR A 13 6.09 -2.57 9.39
C THR A 13 5.18 -3.75 9.10
N LYS A 14 3.95 -3.47 8.64
CA LYS A 14 3.09 -4.56 8.15
C LYS A 14 3.87 -5.32 7.06
N ASP A 15 4.21 -6.57 7.35
CA ASP A 15 4.90 -7.45 6.41
C ASP A 15 4.05 -7.59 5.13
N ARG A 16 4.68 -7.66 3.96
CA ARG A 16 3.95 -7.89 2.70
C ARG A 16 3.12 -9.16 2.74
N ARG A 17 3.58 -10.18 3.47
CA ARG A 17 2.83 -11.44 3.65
C ARG A 17 1.55 -11.23 4.44
N SER A 18 1.59 -10.41 5.50
CA SER A 18 0.38 -10.09 6.28
C SER A 18 -0.58 -9.21 5.48
N LEU A 19 -0.08 -8.20 4.76
CA LEU A 19 -0.90 -7.37 3.87
C LEU A 19 -1.61 -8.20 2.79
N LYS A 20 -0.91 -9.18 2.20
CA LYS A 20 -1.51 -10.06 1.19
C LYS A 20 -2.57 -10.98 1.78
N LYS A 21 -2.33 -11.52 2.99
CA LYS A 21 -3.32 -12.36 3.70
C LYS A 21 -4.56 -11.56 4.08
N GLU A 22 -4.39 -10.35 4.62
CA GLU A 22 -5.49 -9.42 4.93
C GLU A 22 -6.28 -9.06 3.66
N ALA A 23 -5.60 -8.68 2.58
CA ALA A 23 -6.26 -8.37 1.32
C ALA A 23 -6.95 -9.59 0.68
N ALA A 24 -6.44 -10.81 0.88
CA ALA A 24 -7.10 -12.02 0.40
C ALA A 24 -8.37 -12.35 1.20
N ALA A 25 -8.42 -12.01 2.48
CA ALA A 25 -9.56 -12.21 3.36
C ALA A 25 -10.68 -11.15 3.21
N MET A 26 -10.38 -9.99 2.60
CA MET A 26 -11.36 -8.91 2.40
C MET A 26 -12.29 -9.14 1.20
N THR A 27 -13.56 -8.80 1.37
CA THR A 27 -14.54 -8.72 0.28
C THR A 27 -14.23 -7.57 -0.69
N ALA A 28 -14.89 -7.53 -1.85
CA ALA A 28 -14.72 -6.44 -2.81
C ALA A 28 -15.09 -5.08 -2.22
N ASP A 29 -16.20 -5.00 -1.47
CA ASP A 29 -16.66 -3.77 -0.83
C ASP A 29 -15.71 -3.29 0.26
N GLN A 30 -15.16 -4.21 1.05
CA GLN A 30 -14.15 -3.89 2.07
C GLN A 30 -12.87 -3.35 1.44
N LYS A 31 -12.43 -3.92 0.30
CA LYS A 31 -11.30 -3.39 -0.46
C LYS A 31 -11.58 -2.00 -1.00
N ALA A 32 -12.78 -1.76 -1.53
CA ALA A 32 -13.19 -0.46 -2.05
C ALA A 32 -13.18 0.60 -0.93
N ALA A 33 -13.81 0.32 0.21
CA ALA A 33 -13.82 1.22 1.37
C ALA A 33 -12.40 1.53 1.87
N ARG A 34 -11.51 0.53 1.85
CA ARG A 34 -10.13 0.71 2.28
C ARG A 34 -9.31 1.53 1.27
N LEU A 35 -9.55 1.36 -0.03
CA LEU A 35 -8.96 2.20 -1.07
C LEU A 35 -9.42 3.66 -0.96
N GLU A 36 -10.70 3.92 -0.66
CA GLU A 36 -11.20 5.27 -0.42
C GLU A 36 -10.52 5.92 0.79
N THR A 37 -10.34 5.15 1.87
CA THR A 37 -9.60 5.65 3.05
C THR A 37 -8.17 6.04 2.69
N ILE A 38 -7.48 5.20 1.91
CA ILE A 38 -6.12 5.50 1.41
C ILE A 38 -6.13 6.75 0.54
N ARG A 39 -7.11 6.91 -0.36
CA ARG A 39 -7.25 8.09 -1.22
C ARG A 39 -7.42 9.36 -0.40
N ALA A 40 -8.33 9.36 0.57
CA ALA A 40 -8.58 10.50 1.45
C ALA A 40 -7.29 10.94 2.18
N ARG A 41 -6.55 9.98 2.75
CA ARG A 41 -5.30 10.28 3.46
C ARG A 41 -4.18 10.77 2.53
N VAL A 42 -4.12 10.25 1.30
CA VAL A 42 -3.17 10.73 0.29
C VAL A 42 -3.47 12.19 -0.08
N GLU A 43 -4.74 12.55 -0.29
CA GLU A 43 -5.14 13.93 -0.57
C GLU A 43 -4.85 14.87 0.60
N GLU A 44 -5.09 14.42 1.83
CA GLU A 44 -4.70 15.15 3.03
C GLU A 44 -3.19 15.43 3.03
N ILE A 45 -2.34 14.40 2.85
CA ILE A 45 -0.88 14.57 2.80
C ILE A 45 -0.40 15.44 1.62
N LYS A 46 -1.15 15.47 0.51
CA LYS A 46 -0.85 16.37 -0.62
C LYS A 46 -1.16 17.82 -0.27
N SER A 47 -2.24 18.06 0.47
CA SER A 47 -2.67 19.40 0.89
C SER A 47 -1.81 20.02 2.00
N ILE A 48 -1.03 19.22 2.73
CA ILE A 48 -0.11 19.72 3.76
C ILE A 48 0.96 20.62 3.11
N ASP A 49 1.08 21.85 3.60
CA ASP A 49 2.23 22.71 3.32
C ASP A 49 3.49 22.10 3.94
N LYS A 50 4.40 21.64 3.08
CA LYS A 50 5.63 20.95 3.49
C LYS A 50 6.77 21.92 3.71
N SER A 51 6.62 23.20 3.37
CA SER A 51 7.69 24.19 3.52
C SER A 51 8.11 24.35 4.99
N THR A 52 7.12 24.29 5.89
CA THR A 52 7.26 24.44 7.35
C THR A 52 7.74 23.19 8.08
N LEU A 53 7.70 22.02 7.42
CA LEU A 53 8.05 20.74 8.05
C LEU A 53 9.57 20.53 8.15
N SER A 54 9.99 19.94 9.26
CA SER A 54 11.35 19.45 9.47
C SER A 54 11.69 18.28 8.54
N ARG A 55 12.98 17.96 8.42
CA ARG A 55 13.45 16.83 7.59
C ARG A 55 12.92 15.48 8.07
N SER A 56 12.74 15.29 9.38
CA SER A 56 12.20 14.05 9.97
C SER A 56 10.71 13.89 9.65
N GLU A 57 9.93 14.95 9.79
CA GLU A 57 8.48 14.93 9.47
C GLU A 57 8.24 14.68 7.98
N LYS A 58 9.01 15.34 7.11
CA LYS A 58 9.01 15.06 5.66
C LYS A 58 9.32 13.59 5.35
N LYS A 59 10.25 12.97 6.08
CA LYS A 59 10.58 11.55 5.93
C LYS A 59 9.44 10.66 6.43
N ALA A 60 8.78 11.01 7.54
CA ALA A 60 7.64 10.28 8.07
C ALA A 60 6.48 10.27 7.07
N LEU A 61 6.09 11.43 6.52
CA LEU A 61 5.04 11.53 5.50
C LEU A 61 5.38 10.73 4.22
N LYS A 62 6.65 10.74 3.80
CA LYS A 62 7.11 9.92 2.66
C LYS A 62 7.03 8.42 2.97
N LYS A 63 7.32 8.01 4.20
CA LYS A 63 7.21 6.61 4.63
C LYS A 63 5.75 6.17 4.62
N GLU A 64 4.87 6.98 5.21
CA GLU A 64 3.42 6.74 5.23
C GLU A 64 2.84 6.64 3.81
N LEU A 65 3.14 7.59 2.93
CA LEU A 65 2.73 7.54 1.51
C LEU A 65 3.20 6.25 0.81
N ARG A 66 4.43 5.80 1.07
CA ARG A 66 4.97 4.57 0.48
C ARG A 66 4.27 3.32 1.00
N GLU A 67 3.90 3.30 2.27
CA GLU A 67 3.15 2.20 2.89
C GLU A 67 1.73 2.13 2.34
N MET A 68 1.03 3.27 2.28
CA MET A 68 -0.30 3.35 1.67
C MET A 68 -0.31 2.92 0.20
N ASN A 69 0.70 3.32 -0.59
CA ASN A 69 0.81 2.88 -1.98
C ASN A 69 1.02 1.36 -2.08
N ARG A 70 1.81 0.76 -1.19
CA ARG A 70 1.98 -0.71 -1.14
C ARG A 70 0.69 -1.42 -0.78
N GLU A 71 -0.03 -0.89 0.20
CA GLU A 71 -1.33 -1.41 0.64
C GLU A 71 -2.36 -1.35 -0.51
N ALA A 72 -2.50 -0.20 -1.16
CA ALA A 72 -3.39 -0.02 -2.31
C ALA A 72 -3.07 -0.97 -3.46
N ARG A 73 -1.78 -1.13 -3.80
CA ARG A 73 -1.32 -2.07 -4.84
C ARG A 73 -1.61 -3.54 -4.49
N THR A 74 -1.61 -3.86 -3.20
CA THR A 74 -1.94 -5.22 -2.72
C THR A 74 -3.45 -5.45 -2.77
N MET A 75 -4.25 -4.45 -2.38
CA MET A 75 -5.71 -4.51 -2.35
C MET A 75 -6.36 -4.52 -3.73
N ARG A 76 -5.76 -3.83 -4.71
CA ARG A 76 -6.22 -3.86 -6.10
C ARG A 76 -5.98 -5.22 -6.78
N GLY A 77 -5.50 -6.22 -6.04
CA GLY A 77 -5.21 -7.55 -6.54
C GLY A 77 -3.94 -7.52 -7.38
N GLY A 78 -2.78 -7.46 -6.72
CA GLY A 78 -1.47 -7.55 -7.36
C GLY A 78 -1.28 -8.86 -8.15
N VAL A 79 -1.86 -8.90 -9.34
CA VAL A 79 -1.30 -9.46 -10.56
C VAL A 79 -1.26 -8.26 -11.49
N TYR A 80 -0.09 -7.67 -11.67
CA TYR A 80 0.17 -7.10 -12.98
C TYR A 80 0.06 -8.31 -13.90
N LEU A 81 -1.01 -8.42 -14.68
CA LEU A 81 -0.81 -9.07 -15.94
C LEU A 81 0.27 -8.19 -16.59
N SER A 82 1.49 -8.70 -16.61
CA SER A 82 2.50 -8.23 -17.54
C SER A 82 1.79 -8.02 -18.88
N VAL A 83 2.19 -7.03 -19.68
CA VAL A 83 1.66 -6.90 -21.04
C VAL A 83 1.67 -8.29 -21.74
N GLY A 84 2.69 -9.11 -21.48
CA GLY A 84 2.73 -10.51 -21.95
C GLY A 84 1.63 -11.42 -21.42
N ALA A 85 1.18 -11.29 -20.17
CA ALA A 85 0.12 -12.12 -19.60
C ALA A 85 -1.29 -11.68 -20.04
N ILE A 86 -1.53 -10.37 -20.24
CA ILE A 86 -2.75 -9.87 -20.91
C ILE A 86 -2.78 -10.39 -22.35
N ILE A 87 -1.65 -10.32 -23.08
CA ILE A 87 -1.54 -10.84 -24.44
C ILE A 87 -1.84 -12.34 -24.49
N ILE A 88 -1.31 -13.16 -23.57
CA ILE A 88 -1.57 -14.60 -23.54
C ILE A 88 -3.07 -14.90 -23.35
N ILE A 89 -3.75 -14.20 -22.44
CA ILE A 89 -5.21 -14.39 -22.24
C ILE A 89 -5.98 -14.04 -23.51
N ILE A 90 -5.63 -12.92 -24.18
CA ILE A 90 -6.27 -12.51 -25.44
C ILE A 90 -6.01 -13.54 -26.55
N LEU A 91 -4.78 -14.04 -26.69
CA LEU A 91 -4.43 -15.06 -27.68
C LEU A 91 -5.22 -16.36 -27.47
N VAL A 92 -5.39 -16.79 -26.22
CA VAL A 92 -6.17 -18.01 -25.90
C VAL A 92 -7.66 -17.83 -26.25
N LEU A 93 -8.24 -16.64 -26.01
CA LEU A 93 -9.63 -16.36 -26.39
C LEU A 93 -9.84 -16.38 -27.92
N ILE A 94 -8.87 -15.90 -28.70
CA ILE A 94 -8.91 -15.94 -30.17
C ILE A 94 -8.77 -17.38 -30.70
N LEU A 95 -8.02 -18.24 -30.01
CA LEU A 95 -7.85 -19.65 -30.42
C LEU A 95 -9.07 -20.52 -30.11
N ILE A 96 -9.88 -20.14 -29.11
CA ILE A 96 -11.03 -20.93 -28.64
C ILE A 96 -12.34 -20.47 -29.28
N LEU A 97 -12.44 -19.20 -29.68
CA LEU A 97 -13.60 -18.64 -30.39
C LEU A 97 -13.55 -18.96 -31.89
#